data_AF-A0A2V5Q288-F1
#
_entry.id   AF-A0A2V5Q288-F1
#
_cell.length_a   1.000
_cell.length_b   1.000
_cell.length_c   1.000
_cell.angle_alpha   90.00
_cell.angle_beta   90.00
_cell.angle_gamma   90.00
#
_symmetry.space_group_name_H-M   'P 1'
#
loop_
_entity.id
_entity.type
_entity.pdbx_description
1 polymer ?
#
loop_
_entity_poly.entity_id
_entity_poly.type
_entity_poly.pdbx_seq_one_letter_code
_entity_poly.pdbx_strand_id
1 'polypeptide(L)' 'PADTAHEFGMTESAVRQASYRLRQRYRQVLREEIAHTVMAAGDIDDELRHLVAVLRA' A
#
# COMPACT_ATOMS: atom_id res chain seq x y z
N PRO A 1 12.45 -0.82 -12.35
CA PRO A 1 11.89 0.50 -12.71
C PRO A 1 11.94 0.76 -14.21
N ALA A 2 13.08 0.51 -14.86
CA ALA A 2 13.25 0.63 -16.32
C ALA A 2 12.27 -0.28 -17.09
N ASP A 3 12.20 -1.57 -16.74
CA ASP A 3 11.31 -2.53 -17.42
C ASP A 3 9.83 -2.15 -17.27
N THR A 4 9.42 -1.77 -16.05
CA THR A 4 8.08 -1.24 -15.77
C THR A 4 7.81 0.05 -16.53
N ALA A 5 8.79 0.95 -16.62
CA ALA A 5 8.64 2.20 -17.36
C ALA A 5 8.41 1.94 -18.85
N HIS A 6 9.14 0.98 -19.44
CA HIS A 6 8.91 0.54 -20.81
C HIS A 6 7.52 -0.10 -20.99
N GLU A 7 7.12 -1.02 -20.10
CA GLU A 7 5.81 -1.69 -20.14
C GLU A 7 4.64 -0.70 -20.10
N PHE A 8 4.76 0.35 -19.31
CA PHE A 8 3.73 1.38 -19.17
C PHE A 8 3.91 2.57 -20.13
N GLY A 9 4.92 2.56 -21.02
CA GLY A 9 5.21 3.69 -21.93
C GLY A 9 5.56 4.99 -21.20
N MET A 10 6.14 4.88 -20.01
CA MET A 10 6.47 5.98 -19.11
C MET A 10 7.97 6.19 -19.00
N THR A 11 8.39 7.35 -18.48
CA THR A 11 9.77 7.51 -17.99
C THR A 11 9.92 6.86 -16.62
N GLU A 12 11.15 6.47 -16.24
CA GLU A 12 11.39 5.94 -14.89
C GLU A 12 10.97 6.91 -13.77
N SER A 13 11.17 8.21 -13.98
CA SER A 13 10.76 9.23 -13.00
C SER A 13 9.25 9.28 -12.85
N ALA A 14 8.50 9.13 -13.94
CA ALA A 14 7.05 9.07 -13.91
C ALA A 14 6.55 7.80 -13.21
N VAL A 15 7.19 6.63 -13.42
CA VAL A 15 6.87 5.40 -12.68
C VAL A 15 7.15 5.55 -11.19
N ARG A 16 8.27 6.18 -10.80
CA ARG A 16 8.57 6.47 -9.38
C ARG A 16 7.48 7.33 -8.74
N GLN A 17 7.01 8.37 -9.43
CA GLN A 17 5.92 9.23 -8.94
C GLN A 17 4.59 8.49 -8.86
N ALA A 18 4.23 7.70 -9.88
CA ALA A 18 3.02 6.90 -9.88
C ALA A 18 3.02 5.88 -8.73
N SER A 19 4.16 5.21 -8.51
CA SER A 19 4.34 4.26 -7.41
C SER A 19 4.23 4.93 -6.05
N TYR A 20 4.75 6.15 -5.90
CA TYR A 20 4.59 6.93 -4.68
C TYR A 20 3.12 7.24 -4.40
N ARG A 21 2.38 7.76 -5.39
CA ARG A 21 0.94 8.04 -5.26
C ARG A 21 0.13 6.78 -4.94
N LEU A 22 0.43 5.67 -5.64
CA LEU A 22 -0.21 4.38 -5.40
C LEU A 22 -0.02 3.94 -3.94
N ARG A 23 1.21 4.00 -3.43
CA ARG A 23 1.50 3.63 -2.03
C ARG A 23 0.74 4.49 -1.02
N GLN A 24 0.61 5.79 -1.26
CA GLN A 24 -0.16 6.67 -0.38
C GLN A 24 -1.65 6.32 -0.39
N ARG A 25 -2.24 6.15 -1.59
CA ARG A 25 -3.66 5.80 -1.71
C ARG A 25 -3.96 4.42 -1.14
N TYR A 26 -3.10 3.46 -1.43
CA TYR A 26 -3.22 2.10 -0.89
C TYR A 26 -3.19 2.10 0.63
N ARG A 27 -2.25 2.83 1.26
CA ARG A 27 -2.19 2.93 2.72
C ARG A 27 -3.47 3.49 3.31
N GLN A 28 -4.03 4.53 2.69
CA GLN A 28 -5.29 5.12 3.16
C GLN A 28 -6.42 4.09 3.11
N VAL A 29 -6.67 3.50 1.93
CA VAL A 29 -7.78 2.55 1.73
C VAL A 29 -7.61 1.33 2.64
N LEU A 30 -6.38 0.79 2.76
CA LEU A 30 -6.13 -0.35 3.63
C LEU A 30 -6.45 -0.03 5.11
N ARG A 31 -6.12 1.18 5.59
CA ARG A 31 -6.48 1.61 6.95
C ARG A 31 -7.98 1.73 7.14
N GLU A 32 -8.69 2.23 6.14
CA GLU A 32 -10.16 2.33 6.15
C GLU A 32 -10.80 0.93 6.21
N GLU A 33 -10.31 -0.04 5.41
CA GLU A 33 -10.83 -1.41 5.43
C GLU A 33 -10.55 -2.13 6.76
N ILE A 34 -9.34 -1.97 7.32
CA ILE A 34 -8.98 -2.53 8.63
C ILE A 34 -9.84 -1.93 9.74
N ALA A 35 -10.18 -0.63 9.66
CA ALA A 35 -11.05 0.01 10.63
C ALA A 35 -12.46 -0.62 10.69
N HIS A 36 -12.91 -1.27 9.60
CA HIS A 36 -14.18 -2.00 9.57
C HIS A 36 -14.09 -3.41 10.17
N THR A 37 -12.89 -3.95 10.40
CA THR A 37 -12.71 -5.32 10.91
C THR A 37 -12.29 -5.37 12.37
N VAL A 38 -11.69 -4.30 12.90
CA VAL A 38 -11.26 -4.23 14.30
C VAL A 38 -12.38 -3.80 15.25
N MET A 39 -12.28 -4.23 16.51
CA MET A 39 -13.26 -3.92 17.56
C MET A 39 -13.16 -2.46 18.05
N ALA A 40 -11.97 -1.86 18.01
CA ALA A 40 -11.75 -0.46 18.34
C ALA A 40 -10.77 0.20 17.38
N ALA A 41 -10.93 1.51 17.16
CA ALA A 41 -10.04 2.29 16.28
C ALA A 41 -8.57 2.29 16.72
N GLY A 42 -8.29 2.04 18.00
CA GLY A 42 -6.93 1.92 18.53
C GLY A 42 -6.18 0.69 18.03
N ASP A 43 -6.89 -0.34 17.56
CA ASP A 43 -6.30 -1.64 17.19
C ASP A 43 -5.79 -1.66 15.73
N ILE A 44 -6.07 -0.62 14.94
CA ILE A 44 -5.76 -0.57 13.50
C ILE A 44 -4.27 -0.80 13.23
N ASP A 45 -3.38 -0.21 14.02
CA ASP A 45 -1.94 -0.35 13.82
C ASP A 45 -1.40 -1.73 14.23
N ASP A 46 -2.03 -2.38 15.22
CA ASP A 46 -1.72 -3.76 15.60
C ASP A 46 -2.16 -4.73 14.50
N GLU A 47 -3.38 -4.58 14.00
CA GLU A 47 -3.92 -5.43 12.93
C GLU A 47 -3.11 -5.30 11.63
N LEU A 48 -2.70 -4.08 11.26
CA LEU A 48 -1.81 -3.88 10.10
C LEU A 48 -0.46 -4.58 10.27
N ARG A 49 0.13 -4.52 11.47
CA ARG A 49 1.39 -5.22 11.76
C ARG A 49 1.20 -6.73 11.66
N HIS A 50 0.11 -7.25 12.18
CA HIS A 50 -0.24 -8.67 12.09
C HIS A 50 -0.41 -9.11 10.64
N LEU A 51 -1.22 -8.40 9.85
CA LEU A 51 -1.44 -8.68 8.43
C LEU A 51 -0.12 -8.72 7.65
N VAL A 52 0.75 -7.74 7.84
CA VAL A 52 2.06 -7.70 7.18
C VAL A 52 2.94 -8.88 7.59
N ALA A 53 2.89 -9.30 8.85
CA ALA A 53 3.65 -10.46 9.33
C ALA A 53 3.16 -11.75 8.64
N VAL A 54 1.84 -11.95 8.54
CA VAL A 54 1.23 -13.12 7.87
C VAL A 54 1.57 -13.16 6.38
N LEU A 55 1.53 -12.03 5.68
CA LEU A 55 1.83 -11.96 4.24
C LEU A 55 3.32 -12.16 3.89
N ARG A 56 4.22 -12.06 4.86
CA ARG A 56 5.67 -12.26 4.68
C ARG A 56 6.13 -13.67 4.99
N ALA A 57 5.30 -14.47 5.66
CA ALA A 57 5.56 -15.88 5.95
C ALA A 57 5.33 -16.74 4.69
#